data_AF-A0A392PIA0-F1
#
_entry.id   AF-A0A392PIA0-F1
#
_cell.length_a   1.000
_cell.length_b   1.000
_cell.length_c   1.000
_cell.angle_alpha   90.00
_cell.angle_beta   90.00
_cell.angle_gamma   90.00
#
_symmetry.space_group_name_H-M   'P 1'
#
loop_
_entity.id
_entity.type
_entity.pdbx_description
1 polymer ?
#
loop_
_entity_poly.entity_id
_entity_poly.type
_entity_poly.pdbx_seq_one_letter_code
_entity_poly.pdbx_strand_id
1 'polypeptide(L)' 'DSARNIQAGKRVGLDTVLVGKSQRIKGADYALENIHNLREAVPELWEFDIKSEVAYPGNLAVETSVTA' A
#
# COMPACT_ATOMS: atom_id res chain seq x y z
N ASP A 1 0.53 -5.33 -7.31
CA ASP A 1 0.67 -4.67 -8.62
C ASP A 1 -0.12 -5.37 -9.74
N SER A 2 -0.46 -6.66 -9.63
CA SER A 2 -1.25 -7.35 -10.65
C SER A 2 -2.71 -6.87 -10.69
N ALA A 3 -3.24 -6.68 -11.90
CA ALA A 3 -4.65 -6.36 -12.13
C ALA A 3 -5.61 -7.43 -11.58
N ARG A 4 -5.17 -8.70 -11.56
CA ARG A 4 -5.94 -9.82 -11.05
C ARG A 4 -6.15 -9.74 -9.54
N ASN A 5 -5.13 -9.30 -8.81
CA ASN A 5 -5.20 -9.14 -7.35
C ASN A 5 -6.12 -7.96 -6.98
N ILE A 6 -6.03 -6.86 -7.73
CA ILE A 6 -6.92 -5.71 -7.57
C ILE A 6 -8.38 -6.12 -7.80
N GLN A 7 -8.67 -6.83 -8.89
CA GLN A 7 -10.03 -7.28 -9.15
C GLN A 7 -10.53 -8.28 -8.10
N ALA A 8 -9.66 -9.15 -7.57
CA ALA A 8 -10.00 -10.04 -6.48
C ALA A 8 -10.33 -9.27 -5.20
N GLY A 9 -9.50 -8.29 -4.83
CA GLY A 9 -9.74 -7.39 -3.70
C GLY A 9 -11.07 -6.63 -3.82
N LYS A 10 -11.36 -6.10 -5.02
CA LYS A 10 -12.62 -5.39 -5.25
C LYS A 10 -13.84 -6.28 -5.13
N ARG A 11 -13.75 -7.55 -5.55
CA ARG A 11 -14.83 -8.53 -5.43
C ARG A 11 -15.14 -8.91 -3.97
N VAL A 12 -14.16 -8.82 -3.08
CA VAL A 12 -14.36 -9.07 -1.65
C VAL A 12 -14.72 -7.78 -0.89
N GLY A 13 -14.92 -6.66 -1.58
CA GLY A 13 -15.35 -5.39 -0.99
C GLY A 13 -14.23 -4.58 -0.32
N LEU A 14 -12.97 -4.88 -0.62
CA LEU A 14 -11.83 -4.12 -0.12
C LEU A 14 -11.53 -2.92 -1.02
N ASP A 15 -10.97 -1.87 -0.43
CA ASP A 15 -10.37 -0.77 -1.17
C ASP A 15 -9.01 -1.20 -1.73
N THR A 16 -8.84 -0.96 -3.03
CA THR A 16 -7.70 -1.51 -3.77
C THR A 16 -6.81 -0.42 -4.34
N VAL A 17 -5.52 -0.53 -4.06
CA VAL A 17 -4.50 0.42 -4.53
C VAL A 17 -3.50 -0.30 -5.44
N LEU A 18 -3.39 0.18 -6.67
CA LEU A 18 -2.37 -0.27 -7.61
C LEU A 18 -1.11 0.57 -7.45
N VAL A 19 -0.01 -0.03 -6.99
CA VAL A 19 1.30 0.63 -6.86
C VAL A 19 2.24 0.16 -7.98
N GLY A 20 3.06 1.06 -8.52
CA GLY A 20 4.03 0.81 -9.60
C GLY A 20 3.60 1.34 -10.98
N LYS A 21 2.39 1.89 -11.10
CA LYS A 21 1.86 2.47 -12.35
C LYS A 21 0.92 3.62 -12.04
N SER A 22 1.09 4.75 -12.71
CA SER A 22 0.18 5.90 -12.65
C SER A 22 -1.17 5.64 -13.31
N GLN A 23 -1.22 4.71 -14.26
CA GLN A 23 -2.43 4.47 -15.02
C GLN A 23 -3.42 3.59 -14.23
N ARG A 24 -4.55 4.20 -13.85
CA ARG A 24 -5.67 3.52 -13.21
C ARG A 24 -6.26 2.47 -14.16
N ILE A 25 -6.21 1.22 -13.74
CA ILE A 25 -6.85 0.10 -14.44
C ILE A 25 -8.33 0.01 -14.04
N LYS A 26 -9.18 -0.50 -14.96
CA LYS A 26 -10.58 -0.81 -14.66
C LYS A 26 -10.66 -1.85 -13.55
N GLY A 27 -10.97 -1.40 -12.33
CA GLY A 27 -11.09 -2.22 -11.13
C GLY A 27 -10.26 -1.75 -9.93
N ALA A 28 -9.31 -0.82 -10.11
CA ALA A 28 -8.57 -0.21 -9.00
C ALA A 28 -9.30 1.05 -8.51
N ASP A 29 -9.32 1.25 -7.19
CA ASP A 29 -9.83 2.48 -6.58
C ASP A 29 -8.79 3.60 -6.67
N TYR A 30 -7.53 3.24 -6.43
CA TYR A 30 -6.39 4.15 -6.49
C TYR A 30 -5.28 3.56 -7.36
N ALA A 31 -4.52 4.43 -8.03
CA ALA A 31 -3.33 4.05 -8.78
C ALA A 31 -2.20 5.04 -8.47
N LEU A 32 -1.03 4.50 -8.13
CA LEU A 32 0.13 5.23 -7.64
C LEU A 32 1.38 4.66 -8.30
N GLU A 33 2.34 5.53 -8.61
CA GLU A 33 3.63 5.09 -9.14
C GLU A 33 4.51 4.53 -8.03
N ASN A 34 4.55 5.21 -6.88
CA ASN A 34 5.39 4.83 -5.75
C ASN A 34 4.57 4.65 -4.47
N ILE A 35 5.02 3.73 -3.62
CA ILE A 35 4.39 3.47 -2.32
C ILE A 35 4.44 4.69 -1.39
N HIS A 36 5.41 5.58 -1.59
CA HIS A 36 5.52 6.83 -0.82
C HIS A 36 4.28 7.73 -1.00
N ASN A 37 3.68 7.71 -2.20
CA ASN A 37 2.47 8.47 -2.50
C ASN A 37 1.21 7.84 -1.85
N LEU A 38 1.29 6.62 -1.34
CA LEU A 38 0.15 5.95 -0.69
C LEU A 38 -0.30 6.71 0.55
N ARG A 39 0.66 7.26 1.30
CA ARG A 39 0.37 8.05 2.50
C ARG A 39 -0.43 9.32 2.19
N GLU A 40 -0.17 9.95 1.04
CA GLU A 40 -0.89 11.15 0.60
C GLU A 40 -2.22 10.80 -0.07
N ALA A 41 -2.26 9.69 -0.82
CA ALA A 41 -3.44 9.29 -1.59
C ALA A 41 -4.52 8.62 -0.74
N VAL A 42 -4.11 7.87 0.29
CA VAL A 42 -5.01 7.19 1.21
C VAL A 42 -4.50 7.38 2.64
N PRO A 43 -4.60 8.61 3.18
CA PRO A 43 -4.17 8.92 4.54
C PRO A 43 -4.95 8.10 5.59
N GLU A 44 -6.17 7.68 5.25
CA GLU A 44 -7.01 6.82 6.09
C GLU A 44 -6.33 5.49 6.44
N LEU A 45 -5.50 4.91 5.56
CA LEU A 45 -4.76 3.68 5.88
C LEU A 45 -3.60 3.92 6.86
N TRP A 46 -3.19 5.17 7.08
CA TRP A 46 -2.05 5.55 7.91
C TRP A 46 -2.46 6.23 9.22
N GLU A 47 -3.62 6.89 9.25
CA GLU A 47 -4.16 7.58 10.43
C GLU A 47 -5.01 6.67 11.32
N PHE A 48 -5.50 5.54 10.79
CA PHE A 48 -5.91 4.46 11.69
C PHE A 48 -4.66 3.95 12.37
N ASP A 49 -4.54 4.25 13.67
CA ASP A 49 -3.80 3.44 14.62
C ASP A 49 -4.44 2.05 14.53
N ILE A 50 -4.03 1.27 13.51
CA ILE A 50 -4.35 -0.14 13.38
C ILE A 50 -3.76 -0.69 14.66
N LYS A 51 -4.62 -0.83 15.68
CA LYS A 51 -4.32 -1.45 16.95
C LYS A 51 -3.67 -2.75 16.57
N SER A 52 -2.34 -2.77 16.62
CA SER A 52 -1.52 -3.81 16.07
C SER A 52 -1.59 -4.95 17.06
N GLU A 53 -2.72 -5.64 17.05
CA GLU A 53 -2.87 -6.98 17.60
C GLU A 53 -2.18 -8.00 16.68
N VAL A 54 -1.32 -7.52 15.77
CA VAL A 54 -0.20 -8.25 15.23
C VAL A 54 1.03 -7.70 15.92
N ALA A 55 1.42 -8.33 17.03
CA ALA A 55 2.74 -8.14 17.59
C ALA A 55 3.75 -8.57 16.51
N TYR A 56 4.31 -7.63 15.76
CA TYR A 56 5.46 -7.88 14.89
C TYR A 56 6.67 -8.05 15.81
N PRO A 57 7.22 -9.27 15.96
CA PRO A 57 8.40 -9.46 16.77
C PRO A 57 9.62 -8.99 15.96
N GLY A 58 10.07 -7.77 16.22
CA GLY A 58 11.46 -7.36 16.01
C GLY A 58 11.83 -6.78 14.64
N ASN A 59 12.36 -5.55 14.70
CA ASN A 59 13.18 -4.86 13.71
C ASN A 59 12.50 -4.50 12.38
N LEU A 60 11.77 -3.39 12.39
CA LEU A 60 11.67 -2.53 11.22
C LEU A 60 13.10 -2.10 10.85
N ALA A 61 13.52 -2.48 9.65
CA ALA A 61 14.89 -2.41 9.18
C ALA A 61 15.50 -1.00 9.36
N VAL A 62 16.65 -0.99 10.02
CA VAL A 62 17.55 0.14 10.23
C VAL A 62 17.95 0.75 8.88
N GLU A 63 17.94 2.07 8.79
CA GLU A 63 18.49 2.84 7.67
C GLU A 63 19.96 2.48 7.45
N THR A 64 20.29 1.84 6.32
CA THR A 64 21.69 1.62 5.92
C THR A 64 22.26 2.88 5.30
N SER A 65 23.07 3.62 6.06
CA SER A 65 23.92 4.68 5.55
C SER A 65 25.04 4.08 4.70
N VAL A 66 25.02 4.35 3.39
CA VAL A 66 26.11 3.99 2.47
C VAL A 66 27.23 5.02 2.63
N THR A 67 28.42 4.59 3.03
CA THR A 67 29.64 5.40 2.92
C THR A 67 30.43 4.92 1.71
N ALA A 68 30.92 5.86 0.91
CA ALA A 68 31.61 5.66 -0.37
C ALA A 68 32.95 4.94 -0.27
#